data_AF-A0A9P7BJS4-F1
#
_entry.id   AF-A0A9P7BJS4-F1
#
_cell.length_a   1.000
_cell.length_b   1.000
_cell.length_c   1.000
_cell.angle_alpha   90.00
_cell.angle_beta   90.00
_cell.angle_gamma   90.00
#
_symmetry.space_group_name_H-M   'P 1'
#
loop_
_entity.id
_entity.type
_entity.pdbx_description
1 polymer ?
#
loop_
_entity_poly.entity_id
_entity_poly.type
_entity_poly.pdbx_seq_one_letter_code
_entity_poly.pdbx_strand_id
1 'polypeptide(L)'
;MTLGFDEDLPNDVYHYNEMRKNMNWQKSGVASLLKPAPVTQHLPSFDADGKPCFKAYRGSGKLEGKYALITGADSGIGRSIATLYALEGVAEYD
;
A
#
# COMPACT_ATOMS: atom_id res chain seq x y z
N MET A 1 -23.44 9.13 -9.16
CA MET A 1 -23.44 8.39 -7.89
C MET A 1 -22.90 7.00 -8.21
N THR A 2 -21.58 6.86 -8.34
CA THR A 2 -20.94 5.57 -8.62
C THR A 2 -20.76 4.85 -7.28
N LEU A 3 -21.76 4.07 -6.92
CA LEU A 3 -21.63 3.01 -5.92
C LEU A 3 -20.64 1.99 -6.49
N GLY A 4 -19.52 1.78 -5.82
CA GLY A 4 -18.53 0.78 -6.21
C GLY A 4 -17.12 1.30 -6.01
N PHE A 5 -16.28 0.44 -5.44
CA PHE A 5 -14.85 0.59 -5.17
C PHE A 5 -14.42 1.13 -3.81
N ASP A 6 -14.99 2.21 -3.26
CA ASP A 6 -14.50 2.73 -1.98
C ASP A 6 -15.05 1.97 -0.75
N GLU A 7 -16.28 1.46 -0.80
CA GLU A 7 -16.89 0.66 0.28
C GLU A 7 -16.52 -0.83 0.23
N ASP A 8 -16.00 -1.30 -0.91
CA ASP A 8 -15.60 -2.71 -1.14
C ASP A 8 -14.10 -2.97 -0.84
N LEU A 9 -13.33 -1.92 -0.52
CA LEU A 9 -11.94 -2.09 -0.12
C LEU A 9 -11.91 -2.66 1.30
N PRO A 10 -11.18 -3.76 1.54
CA PRO A 10 -11.18 -4.36 2.86
C PRO A 10 -10.69 -3.35 3.91
N ASN A 11 -11.31 -3.37 5.09
CA ASN A 11 -11.09 -2.37 6.16
C ASN A 11 -9.61 -2.20 6.56
N ASP A 12 -8.78 -3.19 6.23
CA ASP A 12 -7.34 -3.20 6.45
C ASP A 12 -6.56 -2.29 5.47
N VAL A 13 -7.08 -2.04 4.27
CA VAL A 13 -6.55 -1.09 3.27
C VAL A 13 -6.40 0.31 3.88
N TYR A 14 -7.30 0.64 4.80
CA TYR A 14 -7.30 1.90 5.53
C TYR A 14 -7.03 1.73 7.04
N HIS A 15 -6.59 0.57 7.56
CA HIS A 15 -6.26 0.45 8.99
C HIS A 15 -5.02 1.26 9.42
N TYR A 16 -4.35 1.94 8.49
CA TYR A 16 -3.30 2.92 8.76
C TYR A 16 -3.83 4.38 8.87
N ASN A 17 -5.13 4.59 9.07
CA ASN A 17 -5.75 5.91 8.96
C ASN A 17 -6.19 6.61 10.25
N GLU A 18 -5.91 6.14 11.47
CA GLU A 18 -6.20 7.00 12.64
C GLU A 18 -5.29 8.25 12.63
N MET A 19 -3.99 8.08 12.36
CA MET A 19 -3.07 9.24 12.25
C MET A 19 -3.21 9.99 10.92
N ARG A 20 -3.54 9.30 9.82
CA ARG A 20 -3.72 9.93 8.50
C ARG A 20 -5.06 10.65 8.32
N LYS A 21 -6.14 10.23 8.98
CA LYS A 21 -7.40 10.99 9.02
C LYS A 21 -7.21 12.38 9.64
N ASN A 22 -6.29 12.48 10.61
CA ASN A 22 -5.98 13.73 11.31
C ASN A 22 -4.85 14.54 10.67
N MET A 23 -4.15 13.99 9.68
CA MET A 23 -3.16 14.75 8.91
C MET A 23 -3.85 15.49 7.76
N ASN A 24 -3.74 16.82 7.78
CA ASN A 24 -4.14 17.65 6.66
C ASN A 24 -3.09 17.54 5.54
N TRP A 25 -3.08 16.39 4.86
CA TRP A 25 -2.09 16.06 3.84
C TRP A 25 -2.69 16.32 2.46
N GLN A 26 -2.23 17.37 1.80
CA GLN A 26 -2.63 17.66 0.43
C GLN A 26 -1.88 16.68 -0.49
N LYS A 27 -2.54 15.59 -0.91
CA LYS A 27 -1.97 14.66 -1.90
C LYS A 27 -1.62 15.46 -3.16
N SER A 28 -0.33 15.57 -3.47
CA SER A 28 0.14 16.26 -4.67
C SER A 28 -0.03 15.34 -5.90
N GLY A 29 -0.25 15.95 -7.06
CA GLY A 29 -0.33 15.26 -8.36
C GLY A 29 -1.64 14.52 -8.64
N VAL A 30 -1.66 13.80 -9.76
CA VAL A 30 -2.86 13.10 -10.31
C VAL A 30 -3.38 11.97 -9.42
N ALA A 31 -2.57 11.49 -8.48
CA ALA A 31 -2.97 10.48 -7.49
C ALA A 31 -4.08 10.97 -6.55
N SER A 32 -4.22 12.28 -6.38
CA SER A 32 -5.34 12.90 -5.63
C SER A 32 -6.68 12.79 -6.35
N LEU A 33 -6.64 12.63 -7.69
CA LEU A 33 -7.83 12.56 -8.55
C LEU A 33 -8.33 11.12 -8.73
N LEU A 34 -7.51 10.12 -8.37
CA LEU A 34 -7.86 8.70 -8.47
C LEU A 34 -8.85 8.29 -7.38
N LYS A 35 -9.96 7.70 -7.82
CA LYS A 35 -10.99 7.07 -6.99
C LYS A 35 -11.21 5.64 -7.52
N PRO A 36 -10.90 4.59 -6.75
CA PRO A 36 -10.37 4.62 -5.38
C PRO A 36 -8.92 5.15 -5.32
N ALA A 37 -8.49 5.54 -4.13
CA ALA A 37 -7.11 5.93 -3.91
C ALA A 37 -6.16 4.74 -4.20
N PRO A 38 -4.96 4.99 -4.76
CA PRO A 38 -3.98 3.93 -4.95
C PRO A 38 -3.52 3.36 -3.60
N VAL A 39 -3.55 2.04 -3.50
CA VAL A 39 -3.06 1.27 -2.35
C VAL A 39 -1.60 0.89 -2.56
N THR A 40 -0.79 0.92 -1.50
CA THR A 40 0.66 0.67 -1.58
C THR A 40 1.07 -0.73 -1.14
N GLN A 41 0.23 -1.38 -0.32
CA GLN A 41 0.55 -2.65 0.35
C GLN A 41 -0.30 -3.82 -0.13
N HIS A 42 -1.41 -3.55 -0.82
CA HIS A 42 -2.36 -4.58 -1.22
C HIS A 42 -2.26 -4.89 -2.70
N LEU A 43 -2.24 -6.18 -3.04
CA LEU A 43 -2.22 -6.66 -4.40
C LEU A 43 -3.62 -7.14 -4.84
N PRO A 44 -3.97 -6.99 -6.12
CA PRO A 44 -5.14 -7.64 -6.70
C PRO A 44 -5.04 -9.15 -6.53
N SER A 45 -6.11 -9.76 -6.04
CA SER A 45 -6.23 -11.20 -5.82
C SER A 45 -7.67 -11.65 -6.06
N PHE A 46 -7.92 -12.95 -5.89
CA PHE A 46 -9.24 -13.52 -5.90
C PHE A 46 -9.51 -14.21 -4.56
N ASP A 47 -10.74 -14.09 -4.06
CA ASP A 47 -11.19 -14.82 -2.87
C ASP A 47 -11.49 -16.29 -3.21
N ALA A 48 -11.95 -17.05 -2.21
CA ALA A 48 -12.27 -18.47 -2.39
C ALA A 48 -13.44 -18.71 -3.36
N ASP A 49 -14.31 -17.71 -3.54
CA ASP A 49 -15.46 -17.73 -4.45
C ASP A 49 -15.13 -17.18 -5.84
N GLY A 50 -13.86 -16.82 -6.08
CA GLY A 50 -13.39 -16.26 -7.34
C GLY A 50 -13.73 -14.77 -7.55
N LYS A 51 -14.20 -14.05 -6.52
CA LYS A 51 -14.46 -12.61 -6.61
C LYS A 51 -13.15 -11.83 -6.50
N PRO A 52 -12.98 -10.76 -7.29
CA PRO A 52 -11.84 -9.87 -7.16
C PRO A 52 -11.76 -9.26 -5.75
N CYS A 53 -10.60 -9.35 -5.11
CA CYS A 53 -10.33 -8.74 -3.82
C CYS A 53 -8.92 -8.17 -3.77
N PHE A 54 -8.63 -7.43 -2.70
CA PHE A 54 -7.28 -6.97 -2.38
C PHE A 54 -6.73 -7.78 -1.22
N LYS A 55 -5.50 -8.29 -1.32
CA LYS A 55 -4.81 -8.97 -0.22
C LYS A 55 -3.53 -8.23 0.12
N ALA A 56 -3.26 -8.08 1.42
CA ALA A 56 -2.00 -7.51 1.90
C ALA A 56 -0.81 -8.31 1.38
N TYR A 57 0.21 -7.62 0.90
CA TYR A 57 1.45 -8.23 0.47
C TYR A 57 2.14 -8.89 1.66
N ARG A 58 2.48 -10.17 1.50
CA ARG A 58 3.28 -10.92 2.48
C ARG A 58 4.68 -11.06 1.92
N GLY A 59 5.64 -10.44 2.60
CA GLY A 59 7.06 -10.60 2.29
C GLY A 59 7.51 -12.05 2.41
N SER A 60 8.56 -12.38 1.68
CA SER A 60 9.14 -13.72 1.59
C SER A 60 10.62 -13.76 2.02
N GLY A 61 11.09 -12.68 2.66
CA GLY A 61 12.46 -12.56 3.16
C GLY A 61 13.50 -12.34 2.07
N LYS A 62 13.10 -11.93 0.85
CA LYS A 62 14.04 -11.84 -0.29
C LYS A 62 15.14 -10.80 -0.09
N LEU A 63 14.93 -9.83 0.79
CA LEU A 63 15.85 -8.74 1.06
C LEU A 63 16.36 -8.74 2.49
N GLU A 64 16.21 -9.85 3.22
CA GLU A 64 16.77 -10.02 4.56
C GLU A 64 18.28 -9.76 4.58
N GLY A 65 18.73 -8.99 5.57
CA GLY A 65 20.12 -8.59 5.72
C GLY A 65 20.66 -7.73 4.58
N LYS A 66 19.79 -7.12 3.76
CA LYS A 66 20.17 -6.14 2.73
C LYS A 66 19.82 -4.73 3.18
N TYR A 67 20.51 -3.77 2.57
CA TYR A 67 20.21 -2.34 2.70
C TYR A 67 19.79 -1.79 1.35
N ALA A 68 18.82 -0.87 1.34
CA ALA A 68 18.36 -0.19 0.15
C ALA A 68 18.31 1.32 0.34
N LEU A 69 18.81 2.06 -0.66
CA LEU A 69 18.65 3.50 -0.76
C LEU A 69 17.60 3.80 -1.84
N ILE A 70 16.53 4.49 -1.45
CA ILE A 70 15.41 4.81 -2.34
C ILE A 70 15.25 6.34 -2.38
N THR A 71 15.40 6.92 -3.56
CA THR A 71 15.14 8.35 -3.78
C THR A 71 13.67 8.56 -4.15
N GLY A 72 13.07 9.68 -3.71
CA GLY A 72 11.64 9.97 -3.96
C GLY A 72 10.67 8.98 -3.30
N ALA A 73 11.03 8.45 -2.13
CA ALA A 73 10.24 7.45 -1.39
C ALA A 73 9.00 8.02 -0.68
N ASP A 74 8.73 9.31 -0.80
CA ASP A 74 7.64 10.02 -0.11
C ASP A 74 6.26 9.77 -0.76
N SER A 75 6.22 9.49 -2.07
CA SER A 75 4.97 9.43 -2.83
C SER A 75 4.99 8.39 -3.95
N GLY A 76 3.79 8.10 -4.47
CA GLY A 76 3.57 7.23 -5.61
C GLY A 76 4.33 5.90 -5.55
N ILE A 77 5.07 5.63 -6.62
CA ILE A 77 5.84 4.39 -6.83
C ILE A 77 6.96 4.25 -5.81
N GLY A 78 7.67 5.34 -5.50
CA GLY A 78 8.80 5.30 -4.56
C GLY A 78 8.36 4.86 -3.17
N ARG A 79 7.21 5.36 -2.69
CA ARG A 79 6.62 4.93 -1.42
C ARG A 79 6.21 3.47 -1.44
N SER A 80 5.61 2.99 -2.53
CA SER A 80 5.25 1.58 -2.66
C SER A 80 6.50 0.69 -2.59
N ILE A 81 7.56 1.04 -3.32
CA ILE A 81 8.83 0.29 -3.29
C ILE A 81 9.41 0.26 -1.87
N ALA A 82 9.51 1.40 -1.20
CA ALA A 82 10.04 1.47 0.16
C ALA A 82 9.25 0.60 1.14
N THR A 83 7.93 0.58 1.01
CA THR A 83 7.06 -0.25 1.85
C THR A 83 7.26 -1.73 1.58
N LEU A 84 7.28 -2.15 0.32
CA LEU A 84 7.46 -3.55 -0.05
C LEU A 84 8.87 -4.06 0.29
N TYR A 85 9.89 -3.21 0.17
CA TYR A 85 11.26 -3.54 0.56
C TYR A 85 11.38 -3.78 2.06
N ALA A 86 10.75 -2.93 2.88
CA ALA A 86 10.69 -3.16 4.32
C ALA A 86 9.99 -4.49 4.65
N LEU A 87 8.88 -4.81 3.98
CA LEU A 87 8.18 -6.09 4.16
C LEU A 87 9.03 -7.32 3.76
N GLU A 88 10.03 -7.16 2.91
CA GLU A 88 10.97 -8.22 2.51
C GLU A 88 12.18 -8.37 3.44
N GLY A 89 12.23 -7.64 4.56
CA GLY A 89 13.27 -7.75 5.58
C GLY A 89 14.49 -6.84 5.36
N VAL A 90 14.35 -5.76 4.57
CA VAL A 90 15.44 -4.77 4.44
C VAL A 90 15.74 -4.14 5.80
N ALA A 91 17.03 -4.06 6.14
CA ALA A 91 17.55 -3.55 7.40
C ALA A 91 17.10 -4.32 8.67
N GLU A 92 16.51 -5.51 8.51
CA GLU A 92 16.34 -6.48 9.59
C GLU A 92 17.47 -7.52 9.53
N TYR A 93 18.03 -7.83 10.71
CA TYR A 93 18.99 -8.90 10.96
C TYR A 93 18.50 -9.67 12.19
N ASP A 94 18.50 -11.00 12.11
CA ASP A 94 18.26 -11.90 13.26
C ASP A 94 19.40 -11.83 14.29
#